data_AF-A0AA95HF43-F1
#
_entry.id   AF-A0AA95HF43-F1
#
_cell.length_a   1.000
_cell.length_b   1.000
_cell.length_c   1.000
_cell.angle_alpha   90.00
_cell.angle_beta   90.00
_cell.angle_gamma   90.00
#
_symmetry.space_group_name_H-M   'P 1'
#
loop_
_entity.id
_entity.type
_entity.pdbx_description
1 polymer ?
#
loop_
_entity_poly.entity_id
_entity_poly.type
_entity_poly.pdbx_seq_one_letter_code
_entity_poly.pdbx_strand_id
1 'polypeptide(L)' 'MKTYLDTSALAKWYLNEQESERFAAWMIEQDDTHISTLTVTELRCLLARRERTKELGEASAQQIFATFMFYQK' A
#
# COMPACT_ATOMS: atom_id res chain seq x y z
N MET A 1 -11.63 -14.62 -10.14
CA MET A 1 -11.02 -13.67 -11.10
C MET A 1 -9.77 -13.14 -10.43
N LYS A 2 -8.59 -13.20 -11.07
CA LYS A 2 -7.33 -12.77 -10.43
C LYS A 2 -7.17 -11.26 -10.61
N THR A 3 -7.17 -10.52 -9.52
CA THR A 3 -7.02 -9.07 -9.54
C THR A 3 -5.57 -8.72 -9.19
N TYR A 4 -4.86 -8.11 -10.14
CA TYR A 4 -3.49 -7.65 -9.93
C TYR A 4 -3.51 -6.19 -9.47
N LEU A 5 -2.88 -5.93 -8.33
CA LEU A 5 -2.78 -4.58 -7.78
C LEU A 5 -1.50 -3.90 -8.26
N ASP A 6 -1.68 -2.82 -9.02
CA ASP A 6 -0.61 -1.92 -9.41
C ASP A 6 -0.28 -0.92 -8.28
N THR A 7 0.97 -0.45 -8.22
CA THR A 7 1.41 0.51 -7.18
C THR A 7 0.67 1.83 -7.23
N SER A 8 0.15 2.23 -8.39
CA SER A 8 -0.69 3.43 -8.51
C SER A 8 -2.03 3.28 -7.77
N ALA A 9 -2.60 2.06 -7.72
CA ALA A 9 -3.80 1.75 -6.94
C ALA A 9 -3.49 1.71 -5.44
N LEU A 10 -2.30 1.25 -5.07
CA LEU A 10 -1.84 1.25 -3.67
C LEU A 10 -1.39 2.63 -3.20
N ALA A 11 -0.90 3.51 -4.07
CA ALA A 11 -0.57 4.88 -3.72
C ALA A 11 -1.79 5.67 -3.21
N LYS A 12 -2.99 5.34 -3.71
CA LYS A 12 -4.28 5.88 -3.22
C LYS A 12 -4.68 5.37 -1.84
N TRP A 13 -4.08 4.28 -1.36
CA TRP A 13 -4.29 3.74 -0.02
C TRP A 13 -3.48 4.51 1.06
N TYR A 14 -2.44 5.26 0.66
CA TYR A 14 -1.48 5.88 1.59
C TYR A 14 -1.66 7.38 1.83
N LEU A 15 -2.39 8.05 0.95
CA LEU A 15 -2.89 9.37 1.24
C LEU A 15 -4.25 9.12 1.86
N ASN A 16 -4.52 9.68 3.04
CA ASN A 16 -5.84 9.64 3.68
C ASN A 16 -6.83 10.49 2.85
N GLU A 17 -6.99 10.14 1.60
CA GLU A 17 -7.87 10.73 0.60
C GLU A 17 -9.23 10.04 0.72
N GLN A 18 -10.28 10.76 0.32
CA GLN A 18 -11.60 10.14 0.13
C GLN A 18 -11.43 8.84 -0.68
N GLU A 19 -12.04 7.76 -0.23
CA GLU A 19 -12.00 6.38 -0.76
C GLU A 19 -10.98 5.40 -0.13
N SER A 20 -10.09 5.85 0.76
CA SER A 20 -9.12 4.97 1.46
C SER A 20 -9.79 3.84 2.26
N GLU A 21 -10.85 4.16 3.01
CA GLU A 21 -11.62 3.19 3.79
C GLU A 21 -12.41 2.21 2.90
N ARG A 22 -12.96 2.71 1.79
CA ARG A 22 -13.73 1.88 0.84
C ARG A 22 -12.85 0.87 0.12
N PHE A 23 -11.62 1.26 -0.19
CA PHE A 23 -10.62 0.36 -0.78
C PHE A 23 -10.13 -0.70 0.22
N ALA A 24 -9.92 -0.33 1.50
CA ALA A 24 -9.58 -1.28 2.55
C ALA A 24 -10.69 -2.32 2.77
N ALA A 25 -11.95 -1.89 2.79
CA ALA A 25 -13.10 -2.79 2.87
C ALA A 25 -13.16 -3.73 1.66
N TRP A 26 -12.97 -3.21 0.44
CA TRP A 26 -12.95 -4.02 -0.77
C TRP A 26 -11.81 -5.05 -0.79
N MET A 27 -10.63 -4.71 -0.28
CA MET A 27 -9.51 -5.66 -0.18
C MET A 27 -9.77 -6.80 0.80
N ILE A 28 -10.48 -6.55 1.90
CA ILE A 28 -10.87 -7.60 2.86
C ILE A 28 -11.83 -8.60 2.21
N GLU A 29 -12.64 -8.17 1.25
CA GLU A 29 -13.57 -9.02 0.49
C GLU A 29 -12.90 -9.84 -0.62
N GLN A 30 -11.62 -9.61 -0.92
CA GLN A 30 -10.90 -10.38 -1.95
C GLN A 30 -10.22 -11.62 -1.36
N ASP A 31 -10.71 -12.81 -1.72
CA ASP A 31 -10.19 -14.11 -1.27
C ASP A 31 -8.78 -14.47 -1.80
N ASP A 32 -8.32 -13.84 -2.90
CA ASP A 32 -7.07 -14.21 -3.59
C ASP A 32 -6.42 -12.98 -4.25
N THR A 33 -5.71 -12.17 -3.45
CA THR A 33 -5.09 -10.92 -3.88
C THR A 33 -3.60 -11.09 -4.10
N HIS A 34 -3.18 -11.19 -5.35
CA HIS A 34 -1.77 -11.37 -5.70
C HIS A 34 -1.07 -10.03 -5.89
N ILE A 35 -0.26 -9.66 -4.91
CA ILE A 35 0.63 -8.51 -5.00
C ILE A 35 1.99 -8.98 -5.56
N SER A 36 2.41 -8.37 -6.66
CA SER A 36 3.71 -8.63 -7.27
C SER A 36 4.87 -8.17 -6.36
N THR A 37 6.00 -8.88 -6.41
CA THR A 37 7.25 -8.47 -5.75
C THR A 37 7.77 -7.12 -6.27
N LEU A 38 7.41 -6.76 -7.52
CA LEU A 38 7.67 -5.44 -8.09
C LEU A 38 6.90 -4.36 -7.32
N THR A 39 5.62 -4.60 -7.06
CA THR A 39 4.74 -3.68 -6.33
C THR A 39 5.25 -3.41 -4.90
N VAL A 40 5.76 -4.45 -4.23
CA VAL A 40 6.41 -4.31 -2.90
C VAL A 40 7.65 -3.42 -2.98
N THR A 41 8.46 -3.60 -4.04
CA THR A 41 9.70 -2.84 -4.24
C THR A 41 9.41 -1.37 -4.51
N GLU A 42 8.46 -1.10 -5.40
CA GLU A 42 8.02 0.25 -5.74
C GLU A 42 7.42 0.99 -4.53
N LEU A 43 6.61 0.29 -3.72
CA LEU A 43 6.11 0.82 -2.46
C LEU A 43 7.26 1.24 -1.53
N ARG A 44 8.25 0.36 -1.34
CA ARG A 44 9.38 0.66 -0.44
C ARG A 44 10.19 1.86 -0.94
N CYS A 45 10.39 1.98 -2.25
CA CYS A 45 11.03 3.13 -2.87
C CYS A 45 10.21 4.42 -2.67
N LEU A 46 8.88 4.36 -2.78
CA LEU A 46 7.98 5.50 -2.55
C LEU A 46 8.06 6.00 -1.11
N LEU A 47 7.98 5.08 -0.12
CA LEU A 47 8.06 5.44 1.30
C LEU A 47 9.41 6.07 1.64
N ALA A 48 10.50 5.44 1.20
CA ALA A 48 11.84 5.97 1.42
C ALA A 48 12.03 7.36 0.78
N ARG A 49 11.37 7.64 -0.35
CA ARG A 49 11.37 8.97 -0.97
C ARG A 49 10.65 9.98 -0.07
N ARG A 50 9.46 9.64 0.43
CA ARG A 50 8.65 10.53 1.30
C ARG A 50 9.29 10.78 2.67
N GLU A 51 10.00 9.79 3.21
CA GLU A 51 10.84 9.98 4.41
C GLU A 51 11.93 11.01 4.16
N ARG A 52 12.65 10.90 3.03
CA ARG A 52 13.72 11.86 2.68
C ARG A 52 13.21 13.27 2.44
N THR A 53 11.99 13.42 1.92
CA THR A 53 11.36 14.74 1.75
C THR A 53 10.69 15.26 3.02
N LYS A 54 10.74 14.50 4.13
CA LYS A 54 10.08 14.80 5.41
C LYS A 54 8.56 14.95 5.31
N GLU A 55 7.97 14.44 4.23
CA GLU A 55 6.52 14.38 4.04
C GLU A 55 5.89 13.25 4.88
N LEU A 56 6.69 12.25 5.25
CA LEU A 56 6.27 11.10 6.04
C LEU A 56 7.32 10.81 7.11
N GLY A 57 6.88 10.60 8.36
CA GLY A 57 7.77 10.18 9.44
C GLY A 57 8.19 8.72 9.29
N GLU A 58 9.39 8.38 9.75
CA GLU A 58 9.96 7.02 9.72
C GLU A 58 9.01 5.99 10.34
N ALA A 59 8.47 6.29 11.53
CA ALA A 59 7.50 5.41 12.20
C ALA A 59 6.23 5.19 11.37
N SER A 60 5.73 6.23 10.68
CA SER A 60 4.55 6.15 9.83
C SER A 60 4.82 5.33 8.57
N ALA A 61 5.97 5.52 7.93
CA ALA A 61 6.40 4.73 6.79
C ALA A 61 6.56 3.24 7.13
N GLN A 62 7.13 2.94 8.30
CA GLN A 62 7.27 1.57 8.79
C GLN A 62 5.91 0.92 9.09
N GLN A 63 4.99 1.66 9.73
CA GLN A 63 3.64 1.18 10.00
C GLN A 63 2.85 0.92 8.71
N ILE A 64 2.97 1.81 7.73
CA ILE A 64 2.39 1.67 6.40
C ILE A 64 2.90 0.41 5.71
N PHE A 65 4.22 0.18 5.71
CA PHE A 65 4.81 -0.99 5.08
C PHE A 65 4.40 -2.30 5.78
N ALA A 66 4.36 -2.30 7.12
CA ALA A 66 3.89 -3.45 7.89
C ALA A 66 2.42 -3.79 7.61
N THR A 67 1.56 -2.77 7.52
CA THR A 67 0.14 -2.93 7.19
C THR A 67 -0.03 -3.53 5.80
N PHE A 68 0.76 -3.07 4.82
CA PHE A 68 0.76 -3.62 3.46
C PHE A 68 1.11 -5.11 3.43
N MET A 69 2.20 -5.51 4.10
CA MET A 69 2.66 -6.89 4.14
C MET A 69 1.65 -7.82 4.85
N PHE A 70 0.86 -7.30 5.80
CA PHE A 70 -0.18 -8.07 6.48
C PHE A 70 -1.33 -8.48 5.55
N TYR A 71 -1.66 -7.65 4.55
CA TYR A 71 -2.74 -7.93 3.59
C TYR A 71 -2.30 -8.79 2.39
N GLN A 72 -1.01 -9.12 2.26
CA GLN A 72 -0.47 -9.98 1.18
C GLN A 72 -0.67 -11.49 1.46
N LYS A 73 -1.78 -11.90 2.06
CA LYS A 73 -2.04 -13.32 2.34
C LYS A 73 -2.27 -14.15 1.07
#